data_AF-K9QZE7-F1
#
_entry.id   AF-K9QZE7-F1
#
_cell.length_a   1.000
_cell.length_b   1.000
_cell.length_c   1.000
_cell.angle_alpha   90.00
_cell.angle_beta   90.00
_cell.angle_gamma   90.00
#
_symmetry.space_group_name_H-M   'P 1'
#
loop_
_entity.id
_entity.type
_entity.pdbx_description
1 polymer ?
#
loop_
_entity_poly.entity_id
_entity_poly.type
_entity_poly.pdbx_seq_one_letter_code
_entity_poly.pdbx_strand_id
1 'polypeptide(L)'
;MKALFCLSPRYRLDDSNWLEGIDPSRHYWIAVNGDKKSIVGLPGLVVSSMSELKQFIRQFRNLQAGESMTLARVASVCTIHCVAANCYALETEINGALVWHLFDQETLDSLLMTAHPDWQCAPSDIELGRKLLMRSLQAVTVTPK
;
A
#
# COMPACT_ATOMS: atom_id res chain seq x y z
N MET A 1 13.40 12.14 -19.57
CA MET A 1 12.27 11.20 -19.71
C MET A 1 11.03 11.87 -19.15
N LYS A 2 9.90 11.87 -19.88
CA LYS A 2 8.64 12.44 -19.38
C LYS A 2 8.13 11.54 -18.25
N ALA A 3 8.05 12.08 -17.04
CA ALA A 3 7.40 11.41 -15.92
C ALA A 3 5.90 11.27 -16.26
N LEU A 4 5.46 10.04 -16.53
CA LEU A 4 4.06 9.75 -16.74
C LEU A 4 3.39 9.72 -15.35
N PHE A 5 2.61 10.76 -15.06
CA PHE A 5 1.74 10.80 -13.89
C PHE A 5 0.56 9.86 -14.12
N CYS A 6 0.68 8.62 -13.68
CA CYS A 6 -0.49 7.77 -13.47
C CYS A 6 -1.07 8.10 -12.10
N LEU A 7 -2.00 9.06 -12.06
CA LEU A 7 -2.84 9.31 -10.92
C LEU A 7 -3.86 8.17 -10.81
N SER A 8 -3.63 7.27 -9.85
CA SER A 8 -4.65 6.35 -9.36
C SER A 8 -5.73 7.15 -8.60
N PRO A 9 -6.93 6.61 -8.33
CA PRO A 9 -7.95 7.35 -7.61
C PRO A 9 -7.48 7.62 -6.19
N ARG A 10 -8.04 8.66 -5.57
CA ARG A 10 -7.85 8.92 -4.15
C ARG A 10 -8.77 7.98 -3.37
N TYR A 11 -8.20 6.96 -2.75
CA TYR A 11 -8.91 6.00 -1.93
C TYR A 11 -9.31 6.65 -0.60
N ARG A 12 -10.57 6.42 -0.21
CA ARG A 12 -11.16 6.87 1.06
C ARG A 12 -11.81 5.71 1.77
N LEU A 13 -11.88 5.75 3.11
CA LEU A 13 -12.59 4.72 3.89
C LEU A 13 -14.07 4.64 3.54
N ASP A 14 -14.70 5.77 3.25
CA ASP A 14 -16.12 5.83 2.87
C ASP A 14 -16.39 5.21 1.50
N ASP A 15 -15.37 5.10 0.65
CA ASP A 15 -15.49 4.49 -0.67
C ASP A 15 -15.41 2.97 -0.53
N SER A 16 -16.52 2.29 -0.79
CA SER A 16 -16.54 0.82 -0.83
C SER A 16 -15.93 0.30 -2.15
N ASN A 17 -15.30 -0.88 -2.09
CA ASN A 17 -14.82 -1.71 -3.22
C ASN A 17 -13.41 -1.45 -3.79
N TRP A 18 -12.53 -0.74 -3.07
CA TRP A 18 -11.14 -0.63 -3.50
C TRP A 18 -10.17 -1.48 -2.67
N LEU A 19 -10.45 -1.75 -1.39
CA LEU A 19 -9.63 -2.64 -0.56
C LEU A 19 -10.19 -4.05 -0.62
N GLU A 20 -9.44 -4.97 -1.22
CA GLU A 20 -9.84 -6.38 -1.34
C GLU A 20 -9.42 -7.19 -0.11
N GLY A 21 -8.34 -6.79 0.58
CA GLY A 21 -7.91 -7.42 1.83
C GLY A 21 -6.48 -7.05 2.20
N ILE A 22 -6.06 -7.48 3.39
CA ILE A 22 -4.71 -7.25 3.91
C ILE A 22 -4.11 -8.60 4.28
N ASP A 23 -3.01 -8.99 3.63
CA ASP A 23 -2.43 -10.31 3.85
C ASP A 23 -1.57 -10.39 5.14
N PRO A 24 -1.14 -11.60 5.56
CA PRO A 24 -0.31 -11.77 6.75
C PRO A 24 1.03 -11.03 6.68
N SER A 25 1.58 -10.82 5.49
CA SER A 25 2.81 -10.05 5.30
C SER A 25 2.58 -8.55 5.31
N ARG A 26 1.33 -8.09 5.44
CA ARG A 26 0.90 -6.68 5.40
C ARG A 26 0.96 -6.06 4.01
N HIS A 27 0.69 -6.81 2.94
CA HIS A 27 0.33 -6.13 1.68
C HIS A 27 -1.13 -5.69 1.73
N TYR A 28 -1.38 -4.46 1.29
CA TYR A 28 -2.72 -3.95 1.04
C TYR A 28 -3.10 -4.30 -0.41
N TRP A 29 -4.02 -5.24 -0.58
CA TRP A 29 -4.49 -5.66 -1.90
C TRP A 29 -5.60 -4.73 -2.35
N ILE A 30 -5.33 -3.91 -3.37
CA ILE A 30 -6.24 -2.87 -3.82
C ILE A 30 -6.71 -3.10 -5.26
N ALA A 31 -8.01 -2.96 -5.49
CA ALA A 31 -8.60 -2.87 -6.81
C ALA A 31 -8.43 -1.43 -7.36
N VAL A 32 -7.58 -1.28 -8.38
CA VAL A 32 -7.31 0.02 -9.01
C VAL A 32 -8.58 0.55 -9.65
N ASN A 33 -9.01 1.77 -9.31
CA ASN A 33 -10.29 2.33 -9.75
C ASN A 33 -11.51 1.43 -9.46
N GLY A 34 -11.44 0.57 -8.43
CA GLY A 34 -12.49 -0.40 -8.11
C GLY A 34 -12.60 -1.56 -9.11
N ASP A 35 -11.68 -1.69 -10.08
CA ASP A 35 -11.66 -2.79 -11.02
C ASP A 35 -11.03 -4.05 -10.39
N LYS A 36 -11.88 -5.04 -10.08
CA LYS A 36 -11.46 -6.33 -9.51
C LYS A 36 -10.59 -7.18 -10.45
N LYS A 37 -10.48 -6.84 -11.73
CA LYS A 37 -9.53 -7.49 -12.64
C LYS A 37 -8.11 -6.95 -12.47
N SER A 38 -8.00 -5.73 -11.94
CA SER A 38 -6.79 -4.94 -11.80
C SER A 38 -6.45 -4.75 -10.31
N ILE A 39 -6.09 -5.86 -9.65
CA ILE A 39 -5.68 -5.86 -8.24
C ILE A 39 -4.17 -5.73 -8.14
N VAL A 40 -3.70 -4.81 -7.31
CA VAL A 40 -2.27 -4.60 -7.02
C VAL A 40 -2.00 -4.69 -5.52
N GLY A 41 -0.81 -5.17 -5.16
CA GLY A 41 -0.37 -5.25 -3.77
C GLY A 41 0.48 -4.05 -3.43
N LEU A 42 0.02 -3.20 -2.51
CA LEU A 42 0.84 -2.14 -1.94
C LEU A 42 1.58 -2.65 -0.69
N PRO A 43 2.87 -2.33 -0.54
CA PRO A 43 3.61 -2.69 0.67
C PRO A 43 3.09 -1.89 1.87
N GLY A 44 2.60 -2.58 2.89
CA GLY A 44 2.21 -1.99 4.16
C GLY A 44 3.33 -1.99 5.19
N LEU A 45 3.07 -1.27 6.29
CA LEU A 45 4.03 -1.10 7.37
C LEU A 45 4.21 -2.42 8.13
N VAL A 46 5.46 -2.75 8.45
CA VAL A 46 5.83 -3.85 9.33
C VAL A 46 6.67 -3.27 10.45
N VAL A 47 6.30 -3.57 11.69
CA VAL A 47 7.04 -3.15 12.88
C VAL A 47 7.33 -4.36 13.76
N SER A 48 8.40 -4.27 14.53
CA SER A 48 8.79 -5.28 15.52
C SER A 48 8.22 -4.98 16.91
N SER A 49 7.69 -3.77 17.15
CA SER A 49 7.14 -3.39 18.46
C SER A 49 6.06 -2.31 18.40
N MET A 50 5.28 -2.21 19.47
CA MET A 50 4.31 -1.13 19.66
C MET A 50 4.96 0.26 19.70
N SER A 51 6.16 0.36 20.28
CA SER A 51 6.90 1.63 20.39
C SER A 51 7.29 2.13 19.00
N GLU A 52 7.72 1.22 18.12
CA GLU A 52 8.05 1.52 16.73
C GLU A 52 6.80 1.97 15.95
N LEU A 53 5.66 1.30 16.11
CA LEU A 53 4.39 1.75 15.52
C LEU A 53 4.04 3.17 15.95
N LYS A 54 4.08 3.45 17.26
CA LYS A 54 3.76 4.77 17.80
C LYS A 54 4.68 5.84 17.24
N GLN A 55 5.98 5.55 17.13
CA GLN A 55 6.96 6.47 16.55
C GLN A 55 6.66 6.73 15.07
N PHE A 56 6.41 5.67 14.29
CA PHE A 56 6.11 5.78 12.87
C PHE A 56 4.84 6.61 12.62
N ILE A 57 3.75 6.30 13.34
CA ILE A 57 2.47 7.02 13.20
C ILE A 57 2.62 8.49 13.61
N ARG A 58 3.41 8.80 14.64
CA ARG A 58 3.71 10.20 15.01
C ARG A 58 4.47 10.93 13.90
N GLN A 59 5.45 10.28 13.28
CA GLN A 59 6.19 10.87 12.15
C GLN A 59 5.26 11.10 10.95
N PHE A 60 4.47 10.09 10.59
CA PHE A 60 3.49 10.17 9.51
C PHE A 60 2.52 11.35 9.70
N ARG A 61 1.90 11.47 10.88
CA ARG A 61 0.94 12.55 11.18
C ARG A 61 1.56 13.95 11.22
N ASN A 62 2.88 14.04 11.34
CA ASN A 62 3.62 15.30 11.34
C ASN A 62 4.16 15.70 9.96
N LEU A 63 4.04 14.84 8.94
CA LEU A 63 4.50 15.15 7.59
C LEU A 63 3.81 16.40 7.04
N GLN A 64 4.62 17.34 6.56
CA GLN A 64 4.16 18.54 5.87
C GLN A 64 4.11 18.31 4.35
N ALA A 65 3.34 19.14 3.64
CA ALA A 65 3.24 19.05 2.19
C ALA A 65 4.63 19.22 1.53
N GLY A 66 4.98 18.30 0.63
CA GLY A 66 6.28 18.19 -0.01
C GLY A 66 7.27 17.27 0.73
N GLU A 67 6.97 16.86 1.97
CA GLU A 67 7.80 15.91 2.70
C GLU A 67 7.45 14.46 2.37
N SER A 68 8.40 13.58 2.64
CA SER A 68 8.25 12.14 2.42
C SER A 68 8.83 11.36 3.59
N MET A 69 8.32 10.15 3.82
CA MET A 69 8.94 9.19 4.73
C MET A 69 9.03 7.81 4.08
N THR A 70 10.02 7.05 4.53
CA THR A 70 10.28 5.71 4.01
C THR A 70 9.59 4.65 4.86
N LEU A 71 8.92 3.72 4.19
CA LEU A 71 8.42 2.47 4.70
C LEU A 71 9.42 1.38 4.33
N ALA A 72 10.19 0.91 5.31
CA ALA A 72 11.17 -0.15 5.11
C ALA A 72 10.55 -1.52 5.35
N ARG A 73 10.80 -2.47 4.45
CA ARG A 73 10.46 -3.89 4.61
C ARG A 73 11.70 -4.73 4.35
N VAL A 74 11.64 -6.01 4.75
CA VAL A 74 12.77 -6.94 4.64
C VAL A 74 13.32 -7.05 3.21
N ALA A 75 12.44 -6.98 2.20
CA ALA A 75 12.82 -7.17 0.80
C ALA A 75 12.43 -5.99 -0.12
N SER A 76 11.89 -4.90 0.44
CA SER A 76 11.44 -3.76 -0.37
C SER A 76 11.45 -2.48 0.44
N VAL A 77 11.48 -1.36 -0.27
CA VAL A 77 11.33 -0.03 0.29
C VAL A 77 10.20 0.65 -0.48
N CYS A 78 9.33 1.34 0.23
CA CYS A 78 8.28 2.17 -0.35
C CYS A 78 8.34 3.55 0.29
N THR A 79 7.94 4.57 -0.45
CA THR A 79 7.90 5.94 0.05
C THR A 79 6.46 6.41 0.17
N ILE A 80 6.15 6.99 1.33
CA ILE A 80 4.95 7.78 1.55
C ILE A 80 5.31 9.24 1.26
N HIS A 81 4.62 9.86 0.32
CA HIS A 81 4.78 11.27 -0.03
C HIS A 81 3.57 12.06 0.50
N CYS A 82 3.79 13.13 1.25
CA CYS A 82 2.75 14.10 1.58
C CYS A 82 2.63 15.09 0.40
N VAL A 83 1.75 14.81 -0.54
CA VAL A 83 1.61 15.60 -1.79
C VAL A 83 0.99 16.97 -1.47
N ALA A 84 0.00 17.01 -0.59
CA ALA A 84 -0.66 18.22 -0.13
C ALA A 84 -1.33 17.96 1.23
N ALA A 85 -1.92 19.00 1.83
CA ALA A 85 -2.72 18.85 3.04
C ALA A 85 -3.80 17.77 2.85
N ASN A 86 -3.80 16.77 3.72
CA ASN A 86 -4.70 15.62 3.66
C ASN A 86 -4.65 14.85 2.32
N CYS A 87 -3.48 14.79 1.67
CA CYS A 87 -3.30 14.04 0.43
C CYS A 87 -1.92 13.37 0.42
N TYR A 88 -1.92 12.04 0.53
CA TYR A 88 -0.72 11.23 0.63
C TYR A 88 -0.63 10.28 -0.57
N ALA A 89 0.57 10.02 -1.06
CA ALA A 89 0.81 9.03 -2.11
C ALA A 89 1.68 7.89 -1.57
N LEU A 90 1.26 6.65 -1.85
CA LEU A 90 2.13 5.48 -1.81
C LEU A 90 2.56 5.14 -3.23
N GLU A 91 3.86 5.00 -3.43
CA GLU A 91 4.42 4.63 -4.72
C GLU A 91 4.51 3.12 -4.90
N THR A 92 4.20 2.66 -6.10
CA THR A 92 4.37 1.27 -6.51
C THR A 92 4.78 1.21 -7.98
N GLU A 93 5.36 0.08 -8.39
CA GLU A 93 5.71 -0.16 -9.78
C GLU A 93 4.72 -1.15 -10.41
N ILE A 94 4.04 -0.73 -11.48
CA ILE A 94 3.09 -1.56 -12.22
C ILE A 94 3.55 -1.57 -13.68
N ASN A 95 3.87 -2.76 -14.20
CA ASN A 95 4.34 -2.96 -15.58
C ASN A 95 5.53 -2.04 -15.98
N GLY A 96 6.49 -1.83 -15.07
CA GLY A 96 7.66 -0.97 -15.33
C GLY A 96 7.39 0.53 -15.19
N ALA A 97 6.19 0.93 -14.76
CA ALA A 97 5.82 2.32 -14.56
C ALA A 97 5.59 2.62 -13.07
N LEU A 98 6.13 3.75 -12.61
CA LEU A 98 5.85 4.27 -11.27
C LEU A 98 4.43 4.82 -11.22
N VAL A 99 3.63 4.29 -10.30
CA VAL A 99 2.24 4.68 -10.07
C VAL A 99 2.08 5.17 -8.64
N TRP A 100 1.31 6.25 -8.48
CA TRP A 100 1.00 6.83 -7.17
C TRP A 100 -0.44 6.53 -6.81
N HIS A 101 -0.61 5.82 -5.69
CA HIS A 101 -1.90 5.55 -5.07
C HIS A 101 -2.17 6.60 -4.02
N LEU A 102 -3.23 7.39 -4.23
CA LEU A 102 -3.54 8.53 -3.39
C LEU A 102 -4.49 8.14 -2.25
N PHE A 103 -4.24 8.68 -1.08
CA PHE A 103 -5.05 8.47 0.12
C PHE A 103 -5.29 9.80 0.81
N ASP A 104 -6.40 9.90 1.54
CA ASP A 104 -6.48 10.88 2.61
C ASP A 104 -5.76 10.38 3.86
N GLN A 105 -5.61 11.27 4.85
CA GLN A 105 -4.91 10.96 6.09
C GLN A 105 -5.58 9.82 6.84
N GLU A 106 -6.91 9.87 6.97
CA GLU A 106 -7.67 8.90 7.76
C GLU A 106 -7.54 7.49 7.19
N THR A 107 -7.59 7.37 5.86
CA THR A 107 -7.47 6.10 5.15
C THR A 107 -6.07 5.53 5.29
N LEU A 108 -5.04 6.34 5.05
CA LEU A 108 -3.67 5.85 5.16
C LEU A 108 -3.29 5.56 6.62
N ASP A 109 -3.73 6.37 7.58
CA ASP A 109 -3.53 6.11 9.02
C ASP A 109 -4.16 4.77 9.41
N SER A 110 -5.40 4.51 8.98
CA SER A 110 -6.10 3.25 9.25
C SER A 110 -5.38 2.04 8.66
N LEU A 111 -4.84 2.16 7.45
CA LEU A 111 -4.02 1.11 6.84
C LEU A 111 -2.71 0.90 7.61
N LEU A 112 -2.01 1.97 7.99
CA LEU A 112 -0.76 1.87 8.75
C LEU A 112 -0.98 1.25 10.14
N MET A 113 -2.13 1.48 10.77
CA MET A 113 -2.49 0.89 12.05
C MET A 113 -2.62 -0.65 12.01
N THR A 114 -2.80 -1.27 10.83
CA THR A 114 -2.79 -2.75 10.72
C THR A 114 -1.40 -3.35 10.93
N ALA A 115 -0.35 -2.53 11.04
CA ALA A 115 0.97 -2.96 11.47
C ALA A 115 1.04 -3.30 12.97
N HIS A 116 -0.03 -3.04 13.74
CA HIS A 116 -0.12 -3.44 15.15
C HIS A 116 0.26 -4.93 15.33
N PRO A 117 1.14 -5.27 16.30
CA PRO A 117 1.60 -6.65 16.50
C PRO A 117 0.46 -7.66 16.72
N ASP A 118 -0.56 -7.25 17.48
CA ASP A 118 -1.74 -8.09 17.74
C ASP A 118 -2.79 -8.08 16.61
N TRP A 119 -2.57 -7.35 15.52
CA TRP A 119 -3.50 -7.38 14.39
C TRP A 119 -3.50 -8.75 13.73
N GLN A 120 -4.69 -9.30 13.53
CA GLN A 120 -4.90 -10.59 12.91
C GLN A 120 -5.60 -10.42 11.56
N CYS A 121 -5.02 -11.06 10.56
CA CYS A 121 -5.59 -11.19 9.22
C CYS A 121 -6.86 -12.03 9.28
N ALA A 122 -7.91 -11.62 8.57
CA ALA A 122 -9.09 -12.47 8.38
C ALA A 122 -8.69 -13.74 7.61
N PRO A 123 -9.31 -14.90 7.87
CA PRO A 123 -9.00 -16.13 7.14
C PRO A 123 -9.16 -16.00 5.61
N SER A 124 -10.13 -15.20 5.15
CA SER A 124 -10.33 -14.88 3.73
C SER A 124 -9.12 -14.22 3.07
N ASP A 125 -8.44 -13.35 3.83
CA ASP A 125 -7.37 -12.51 3.32
C ASP A 125 -6.06 -13.29 3.21
N ILE A 126 -5.92 -14.37 3.99
CA ILE A 126 -4.83 -15.35 3.84
C ILE A 126 -4.91 -16.02 2.47
N GLU A 127 -6.09 -16.51 2.10
CA GLU A 127 -6.30 -17.18 0.82
C GLU A 127 -6.20 -16.20 -0.35
N LEU A 128 -6.68 -14.96 -0.18
CA LEU A 128 -6.50 -13.87 -1.15
C LEU A 128 -5.02 -13.60 -1.41
N GLY A 129 -4.23 -13.40 -0.35
CA GLY A 129 -2.79 -13.16 -0.45
C GLY A 129 -2.06 -14.32 -1.15
N ARG A 130 -2.41 -15.57 -0.80
CA ARG A 130 -1.86 -16.76 -1.47
C ARG A 130 -2.17 -16.78 -2.97
N LYS A 131 -3.43 -16.52 -3.35
CA LYS A 131 -3.87 -16.49 -4.75
C LYS A 131 -3.17 -15.39 -5.54
N LEU A 132 -3.04 -14.19 -4.98
CA LEU A 132 -2.44 -13.04 -5.66
C LEU A 132 -0.91 -13.18 -5.77
N LEU A 133 -0.25 -13.73 -4.75
CA LEU A 133 1.17 -14.08 -4.82
C LEU A 133 1.44 -15.14 -5.90
N MET A 134 0.59 -16.17 -6.00
CA MET A 134 0.73 -17.19 -7.05
C MET A 134 0.54 -16.58 -8.45
N ARG A 135 -0.41 -15.64 -8.60
CA ARG A 135 -0.63 -14.92 -9.87
C ARG A 135 0.57 -14.06 -10.25
N SER A 136 1.21 -13.37 -9.30
CA SER A 136 2.40 -12.55 -9.58
C SER A 136 3.60 -13.42 -9.98
N LEU A 137 3.82 -14.54 -9.30
CA LEU A 137 4.87 -15.51 -9.66
C LEU A 137 4.67 -16.10 -11.06
N GLN A 138 3.43 -16.40 -11.45
CA GLN A 138 3.10 -16.86 -12.81
C GLN A 138 3.30 -15.78 -13.88
N ALA A 139 3.03 -14.52 -13.55
CA ALA A 139 3.28 -13.42 -14.48
C ALA A 139 4.77 -13.21 -14.75
N VAL A 140 5.63 -13.46 -13.75
CA VAL A 140 7.10 -13.40 -13.88
C VAL A 140 7.65 -14.54 -14.76
N THR A 141 7.04 -15.73 -14.75
CA THR A 141 7.52 -16.86 -15.56
C THR A 141 7.12 -16.83 -17.03
N VAL A 142 6.15 -15.98 -17.43
CA VAL A 142 5.65 -15.89 -18.81
C VAL A 142 6.31 -14.75 -19.62
N THR A 143 7.38 -14.13 -19.11
CA THR A 143 8.24 -13.22 -19.90
C THR A 143 9.56 -13.90 -20.29
N PRO A 144 9.58 -14.75 -21.34
CA PRO A 144 10.82 -15.00 -22.07
C PRO A 144 11.16 -13.77 -22.93
N LYS A 145 12.47 -13.53 -23.04
CA LYS A 145 13.12 -12.46 -23.82
C LYS A 145 12.55 -12.22 -25.21
#